data_AF-A0A529VU31-F1
#
_entry.id   AF-A0A529VU31-F1
#
_cell.length_a   1.000
_cell.length_b   1.000
_cell.length_c   1.000
_cell.angle_alpha   90.00
_cell.angle_beta   90.00
_cell.angle_gamma   90.00
#
_symmetry.space_group_name_H-M   'P 1'
#
loop_
_entity.id
_entity.type
_entity.pdbx_description
1 polymer ?
#
loop_
_entity_poly.entity_id
_entity_poly.type
_entity_poly.pdbx_seq_one_letter_code
_entity_poly.pdbx_strand_id
1 'polypeptide(L)' 'VRNVLIAAGNSSDASLVPSVRGLLDDASPLVRGAAIWALSRLLPDREFGELAATASRTETDAAVREEWLAGLASVEVHR' A
#
# COMPACT_ATOMS: atom_id res chain seq x y z
N VAL A 1 -11.40 -5.99 -7.81
CA VAL A 1 -10.09 -5.95 -7.11
C VAL A 1 -10.03 -4.95 -5.97
N ARG A 2 -10.41 -3.67 -6.13
CA ARG A 2 -10.41 -2.69 -5.02
C ARG A 2 -11.11 -3.19 -3.75
N ASN A 3 -12.36 -3.67 -3.83
CA ASN A 3 -13.09 -4.17 -2.65
C ASN A 3 -12.39 -5.35 -1.95
N VAL A 4 -11.70 -6.20 -2.73
CA VAL A 4 -10.91 -7.32 -2.19
C VAL A 4 -9.69 -6.80 -1.44
N LEU A 5 -9.01 -5.78 -1.95
CA LEU A 5 -7.87 -5.15 -1.28
C LEU A 5 -8.28 -4.42 -0.01
N ILE A 6 -9.45 -3.77 -0.02
CA ILE A 6 -10.03 -3.19 1.20
C ILE A 6 -10.30 -4.28 2.25
N ALA A 7 -10.90 -5.41 1.84
CA ALA A 7 -11.11 -6.54 2.74
C ALA A 7 -9.78 -7.12 3.25
N ALA A 8 -8.76 -7.23 2.40
CA ALA A 8 -7.43 -7.69 2.79
C ALA A 8 -6.81 -6.78 3.87
N GLY A 9 -6.78 -5.46 3.67
CA GLY A 9 -6.25 -4.53 4.67
C GLY A 9 -7.03 -4.52 6.00
N ASN A 10 -8.33 -4.82 5.96
CA ASN A 10 -9.16 -4.95 7.17
C ASN A 10 -8.97 -6.30 7.90
N SER A 11 -8.41 -7.31 7.25
CA SER A 11 -8.33 -8.67 7.81
C SER A 11 -7.20 -8.85 8.84
N SER A 12 -6.19 -7.97 8.82
CA SER A 12 -4.93 -8.15 9.54
C SER A 12 -4.18 -9.46 9.20
N ASP A 13 -4.54 -10.13 8.10
CA ASP A 13 -3.91 -11.37 7.66
C ASP A 13 -2.63 -11.09 6.86
N ALA A 14 -1.49 -11.19 7.54
CA ALA A 14 -0.18 -11.00 6.94
C ALA A 14 0.14 -11.99 5.81
N SER A 15 -0.57 -13.13 5.71
CA SER A 15 -0.37 -14.09 4.61
C SER A 15 -0.77 -13.52 3.23
N LEU A 16 -1.57 -12.45 3.22
CA LEU A 16 -2.01 -11.76 2.00
C LEU A 16 -0.94 -10.82 1.44
N VAL A 17 0.07 -10.45 2.22
CA VAL A 17 1.11 -9.47 1.83
C VAL A 17 1.76 -9.79 0.48
N PRO A 18 2.20 -11.02 0.16
CA PRO A 18 2.82 -11.31 -1.14
C PRO A 18 1.88 -11.06 -2.32
N SER A 19 0.59 -11.43 -2.17
CA SER A 19 -0.42 -11.24 -3.21
C SER A 19 -0.72 -9.75 -3.42
N VAL A 20 -0.85 -8.99 -2.33
CA VAL A 20 -1.11 -7.54 -2.40
C VAL A 20 0.11 -6.80 -2.96
N ARG A 21 1.34 -7.18 -2.58
CA ARG A 21 2.58 -6.60 -3.12
C ARG A 21 2.68 -6.76 -4.64
N GLY A 22 2.27 -7.90 -5.18
CA GLY A 22 2.27 -8.13 -6.64
C GLY A 22 1.37 -7.16 -7.43
N LEU A 23 0.43 -6.48 -6.76
CA LEU A 23 -0.46 -5.50 -7.39
C LEU A 23 0.09 -4.08 -7.40
N LEU A 24 1.29 -3.85 -6.84
CA LEU A 24 1.98 -2.57 -6.95
C LEU A 24 2.49 -2.28 -8.37
N ASP A 25 2.58 -3.29 -9.23
CA ASP A 25 2.95 -3.14 -10.64
C ASP A 25 1.74 -3.18 -11.58
N ASP A 26 0.51 -3.18 -11.03
CA ASP A 26 -0.71 -3.22 -11.84
C ASP A 26 -0.82 -1.96 -12.72
N ALA A 27 -1.24 -2.14 -13.98
CA ALA A 27 -1.39 -1.06 -14.94
C ALA A 27 -2.39 0.02 -14.47
N SER A 28 -3.38 -0.37 -13.66
CA SER A 28 -4.40 0.53 -13.12
C SER A 28 -3.89 1.28 -11.87
N PRO A 29 -3.83 2.63 -11.90
CA PRO A 29 -3.47 3.44 -10.73
C PRO A 29 -4.39 3.19 -9.53
N LEU A 30 -5.67 2.91 -9.77
CA LEU A 30 -6.66 2.60 -8.73
C LEU A 30 -6.37 1.28 -8.01
N VAL A 31 -5.84 0.29 -8.73
CA VAL A 31 -5.44 -1.00 -8.13
C VAL A 31 -4.19 -0.83 -7.30
N ARG A 32 -3.19 -0.10 -7.82
CA ARG A 32 -1.97 0.23 -7.07
C ARG A 32 -2.30 0.99 -5.78
N GLY A 33 -3.12 2.03 -5.85
CA GLY A 33 -3.58 2.80 -4.70
C GLY A 33 -4.25 1.93 -3.63
N ALA A 34 -5.17 1.05 -4.04
CA ALA A 34 -5.83 0.13 -3.12
C ALA A 34 -4.86 -0.90 -2.50
N ALA A 35 -3.83 -1.33 -3.23
CA ALA A 35 -2.80 -2.22 -2.72
C ALA A 35 -1.90 -1.50 -1.69
N ILE A 36 -1.55 -0.24 -1.93
CA ILE A 36 -0.80 0.60 -0.99
C ILE A 36 -1.54 0.73 0.33
N TRP A 37 -2.83 1.07 0.28
CA TRP A 37 -3.67 1.17 1.48
C TRP A 37 -3.75 -0.16 2.23
N ALA A 38 -3.84 -1.29 1.53
CA ALA A 38 -3.88 -2.59 2.18
C ALA A 38 -2.52 -2.91 2.85
N LEU A 39 -1.40 -2.60 2.18
CA LEU A 39 -0.06 -2.84 2.70
C LEU A 39 0.28 -1.96 3.90
N SER A 40 -0.21 -0.72 3.97
CA SER A 40 0.02 0.14 5.16
C SER A 40 -0.60 -0.43 6.43
N ARG A 41 -1.58 -1.34 6.30
CA ARG A 41 -2.25 -2.02 7.41
C ARG A 41 -1.72 -3.42 7.70
N LEU A 42 -1.15 -4.07 6.70
CA LEU A 42 -0.68 -5.46 6.78
C LEU A 42 0.82 -5.57 7.08
N LEU A 43 1.61 -4.55 6.75
CA LEU A 43 3.03 -4.52 7.01
C LEU A 43 3.34 -3.79 8.33
N PRO A 44 4.44 -4.16 9.01
CA PRO A 44 5.02 -3.31 10.04
C PRO A 44 5.42 -1.94 9.45
N ASP A 45 5.23 -0.88 10.23
CA ASP A 45 5.51 0.52 9.88
C ASP A 45 6.86 0.73 9.17
N ARG A 46 7.91 0.09 9.71
CA ARG A 46 9.26 0.17 9.14
C ARG A 46 9.31 -0.41 7.73
N GLU A 47 8.72 -1.58 7.52
CA GLU A 47 8.76 -2.27 6.23
C GLU A 47 7.90 -1.54 5.20
N PHE A 48 6.77 -0.96 5.60
CA PHE A 48 5.98 -0.09 4.74
C PHE A 48 6.75 1.18 4.36
N GLY A 49 7.47 1.80 5.30
CA GLY A 49 8.31 2.97 5.05
C GLY A 49 9.43 2.72 4.04
N GLU A 50 10.13 1.59 4.16
CA GLU A 50 11.17 1.18 3.21
C GLU A 50 10.61 0.95 1.80
N LEU A 51 9.40 0.39 1.71
CA LEU A 51 8.68 0.19 0.46
C LEU A 51 8.27 1.51 -0.20
N ALA A 52 7.69 2.43 0.57
CA ALA A 52 7.28 3.76 0.09
C ALA A 52 8.47 4.61 -0.39
N ALA A 53 9.61 4.51 0.30
CA ALA A 53 10.86 5.17 -0.11
C ALA A 53 11.38 4.65 -1.45
N THR A 54 11.16 3.36 -1.74
CA THR A 54 11.51 2.76 -3.03
C THR A 54 10.53 3.18 -4.13
N ALA A 55 9.23 3.10 -3.87
CA ALA A 55 8.19 3.47 -4.82
C ALA A 55 8.24 4.94 -5.23
N SER A 56 8.63 5.85 -4.33
CA SER A 56 8.81 7.28 -4.61
C SER A 56 9.80 7.57 -5.76
N ARG A 57 10.72 6.63 -6.07
CA ARG A 57 11.70 6.80 -7.15
C ARG A 57 11.15 6.41 -8.53
N THR A 58 10.11 5.58 -8.58
CA THR A 58 9.66 4.91 -9.81
C THR A 58 8.21 5.21 -10.16
N GLU A 59 7.35 5.44 -9.18
CA GLU A 59 5.94 5.78 -9.44
C GLU A 59 5.84 7.17 -10.07
N THR A 60 5.14 7.28 -11.19
CA THR A 60 4.96 8.53 -11.94
C THR A 60 3.56 9.10 -11.82
N ASP A 61 2.59 8.29 -11.40
CA ASP A 61 1.21 8.70 -11.21
C ASP A 61 1.06 9.52 -9.92
N ALA A 62 0.51 10.72 -10.05
CA ALA A 62 0.34 11.65 -8.93
C ALA A 62 -0.63 11.12 -7.87
N ALA A 63 -1.73 10.48 -8.28
CA ALA A 63 -2.71 9.95 -7.34
C ALA A 63 -2.12 8.77 -6.56
N VAL A 64 -1.31 7.93 -7.20
CA VAL A 64 -0.64 6.81 -6.50
C VAL A 64 0.41 7.31 -5.52
N ARG A 65 1.12 8.40 -5.84
CA ARG A 65 2.03 9.06 -4.88
C ARG A 65 1.28 9.61 -3.66
N GLU A 66 0.10 10.18 -3.84
CA GLU A 66 -0.75 10.63 -2.74
C GLU A 66 -1.17 9.47 -1.82
N GLU A 67 -1.47 8.29 -2.37
CA GLU A 67 -1.79 7.10 -1.59
C GLU A 67 -0.59 6.63 -0.73
N TRP A 68 0.64 6.69 -1.27
CA TRP A 68 1.84 6.41 -0.46
C TRP A 68 2.01 7.38 0.71
N LEU A 69 1.79 8.67 0.47
CA LEU A 69 1.86 9.70 1.51
C LEU A 69 0.77 9.50 2.58
N ALA A 70 -0.46 9.20 2.15
CA ALA A 70 -1.56 8.91 3.07
C ALA A 70 -1.30 7.65 3.92
N GLY A 71 -0.71 6.61 3.32
CA GLY A 71 -0.28 5.41 4.02
C GLY A 71 0.78 5.70 5.08
N LEU A 72 1.79 6.51 4.75
CA LEU A 72 2.85 6.91 5.68
C LEU A 72 2.31 7.73 6.86
N ALA A 73 1.42 8.68 6.59
CA ALA A 73 0.78 9.48 7.63
C ALA A 73 -0.08 8.62 8.57
N SER A 74 -0.76 7.59 8.03
CA SER A 74 -1.58 6.67 8.83
C SER A 74 -0.72 5.82 9.79
N VAL A 75 0.48 5.43 9.35
CA VAL A 75 1.46 4.70 10.16
C VAL A 75 2.00 5.58 11.30
N GLU A 76 2.29 6.85 11.05
CA GLU A 76 2.81 7.77 12.08
C GLU A 76 1.81 8.06 13.21
N VAL A 77 0.51 8.02 12.93
CA VAL A 77 -0.56 8.29 13.91
C VAL A 77 -0.80 7.14 14.90
N HIS A 78 -0.40 5.90 14.57
CA HIS A 78 -0.61 4.73 15.42
C HIS A 78 0.56 4.43 16.39
N ARG A 79 1.47 5.39 16.59
CA ARG A 79 2.56 5.34 17.58
C ARG A 79 2.14 5.88 18.94
#